data_AF-A0A7W8YF30-F1
#
_entry.id   AF-A0A7W8YF30-F1
#
_cell.length_a   1.000
_cell.length_b   1.000
_cell.length_c   1.000
_cell.angle_alpha   90.00
_cell.angle_beta   90.00
_cell.angle_gamma   90.00
#
_symmetry.space_group_name_H-M   'P 1'
#
loop_
_entity.id
_entity.type
_entity.pdbx_description
1 polymer ?
#
loop_
_entity_poly.entity_id
_entity_poly.type
_entity_poly.pdbx_seq_one_letter_code
_entity_poly.pdbx_strand_id
1 'polypeptide(L)'
;MYARWQPLKAKYLGDNDSIERERPIFAADTLFEAGLKQAGLSKGYDVSRKIDKIVEQHKLKVVKTGIELTMDDPSKLLKDFKKSQLADAQCFSKTLARLEGDIDAMRVRANAWAKGDLQGIQKLDYADQESECSNAMRNGEFAKNQPGFQHVKERMLEAWLAAAEKALANNTSSFASLRLADILDPHGYLASLKAKGYRVEDPDGEPY
;
A
#
# COMPACT_ATOMS: atom_id res chain seq x y z
N MET A 1 18.15 16.74 -9.41
CA MET A 1 17.88 15.36 -8.94
C MET A 1 19.13 14.74 -8.32
N TYR A 2 20.22 14.56 -9.09
CA TYR A 2 21.41 13.86 -8.60
C TYR A 2 22.05 14.47 -7.32
N ALA A 3 22.11 15.80 -7.24
CA ALA A 3 22.59 16.50 -6.04
C ALA A 3 21.75 16.23 -4.77
N ARG A 4 20.46 15.92 -4.90
CA ARG A 4 19.59 15.51 -3.79
C ARG A 4 19.76 14.03 -3.45
N TRP A 5 19.98 13.21 -4.47
CA TRP A 5 20.21 11.77 -4.34
C TRP A 5 21.49 11.44 -3.57
N GLN A 6 22.63 12.06 -3.92
CA GLN A 6 23.93 11.73 -3.34
C GLN A 6 23.97 11.72 -1.79
N PRO A 7 23.51 12.77 -1.08
CA PRO A 7 23.53 12.77 0.38
C PRO A 7 22.57 11.72 0.98
N LEU A 8 21.42 11.46 0.35
CA LEU A 8 20.47 10.45 0.82
C LEU A 8 20.98 9.03 0.59
N LYS A 9 21.62 8.77 -0.56
CA LYS A 9 22.30 7.49 -0.84
C LYS A 9 23.39 7.25 0.19
N ALA A 10 24.28 8.21 0.41
CA ALA A 10 25.36 8.07 1.39
C ALA A 10 24.81 7.79 2.80
N LYS A 11 23.72 8.47 3.19
CA LYS A 11 23.07 8.29 4.50
C LYS A 11 22.43 6.93 4.68
N TYR A 12 21.65 6.45 3.70
CA TYR A 12 20.78 5.28 3.86
C TYR A 12 21.30 4.01 3.20
N LEU A 13 22.12 4.12 2.15
CA LEU A 13 22.59 3.00 1.34
C LEU A 13 24.12 2.84 1.33
N GLY A 14 24.87 3.81 1.84
CA GLY A 14 26.33 3.79 1.85
C GLY A 14 26.91 3.68 0.44
N ASP A 15 27.93 2.82 0.28
CA ASP A 15 28.69 2.63 -0.97
C ASP A 15 28.01 1.70 -1.99
N ASN A 16 26.68 1.56 -1.92
CA ASN A 16 25.94 0.73 -2.85
C ASN A 16 25.86 1.39 -4.24
N ASP A 17 26.90 1.25 -5.05
CA ASP A 17 26.97 1.84 -6.40
C ASP A 17 26.14 1.11 -7.45
N SER A 18 25.81 -0.17 -7.23
CA SER A 18 25.00 -0.93 -8.20
C SER A 18 23.58 -0.35 -8.32
N ILE A 19 23.06 0.30 -7.28
CA ILE A 19 21.74 0.92 -7.30
C ILE A 19 21.61 2.03 -8.35
N GLU A 20 22.72 2.66 -8.78
CA GLU A 20 22.69 3.70 -9.81
C GLU A 20 22.52 3.12 -11.23
N ARG A 21 22.64 1.80 -11.37
CA ARG A 21 22.34 1.08 -12.62
C ARG A 21 20.88 0.63 -12.70
N GLU A 22 20.17 0.65 -11.57
CA GLU A 22 18.76 0.26 -11.50
C GLU A 22 17.87 1.36 -12.04
N ARG A 23 16.65 1.00 -12.45
CA ARG A 23 15.62 1.99 -12.80
C ARG A 23 15.31 2.88 -11.59
N PRO A 24 14.98 4.18 -11.79
CA PRO A 24 14.75 5.10 -10.67
C PRO A 24 13.65 4.63 -9.70
N ILE A 25 12.65 3.88 -10.16
CA ILE A 25 11.60 3.34 -9.29
C ILE A 25 12.11 2.27 -8.30
N PHE A 26 13.08 1.44 -8.70
CA PHE A 26 13.70 0.46 -7.81
C PHE A 26 14.69 1.11 -6.84
N ALA A 27 15.44 2.10 -7.33
CA ALA A 27 16.29 2.93 -6.48
C ALA A 27 15.46 3.70 -5.43
N ALA A 28 14.30 4.23 -5.83
CA ALA A 28 13.34 4.85 -4.91
C ALA A 28 12.88 3.86 -3.83
N ASP A 29 12.40 2.68 -4.22
CA ASP A 29 11.88 1.71 -3.24
C ASP A 29 12.95 1.25 -2.25
N THR A 30 14.16 0.97 -2.75
CA THR A 30 15.32 0.57 -1.93
C THR A 30 15.72 1.68 -0.96
N LEU A 31 15.85 2.92 -1.46
CA LEU A 31 16.20 4.07 -0.63
C LEU A 31 15.13 4.33 0.43
N PHE A 32 13.86 4.26 0.06
CA PHE A 32 12.74 4.49 0.96
C PHE A 32 12.72 3.45 2.09
N GLU A 33 12.84 2.16 1.74
CA GLU A 33 12.90 1.09 2.74
C GLU A 33 14.06 1.26 3.72
N ALA A 34 15.25 1.61 3.22
CA ALA A 34 16.41 1.89 4.07
C ALA A 34 16.17 3.08 5.00
N GLY A 35 15.57 4.16 4.47
CA GLY A 35 15.18 5.33 5.25
C GLY A 35 14.18 5.02 6.36
N LEU A 36 13.14 4.24 6.04
CA LEU A 36 12.16 3.76 7.03
C LEU A 36 12.84 2.91 8.10
N LYS A 37 13.68 1.95 7.70
CA LYS A 37 14.38 1.06 8.63
C LYS A 37 15.28 1.83 9.59
N GLN A 38 16.06 2.79 9.09
CA GLN A 38 16.89 3.64 9.96
C GLN A 38 16.02 4.50 10.90
N ALA A 39 14.81 4.83 10.49
CA ALA A 39 13.83 5.51 11.33
C ALA A 39 13.07 4.58 12.31
N GLY A 40 13.34 3.28 12.33
CA GLY A 40 12.57 2.32 13.14
C GLY A 40 11.13 2.12 12.64
N LEU A 41 10.89 2.42 11.37
CA LEU A 41 9.62 2.24 10.66
C LEU A 41 9.71 1.03 9.71
N SER A 42 8.55 0.53 9.28
CA SER A 42 8.46 -0.51 8.26
C SER A 42 7.40 -0.15 7.22
N LYS A 43 7.33 -0.92 6.12
CA LYS A 43 6.29 -0.80 5.09
C LYS A 43 4.90 -1.31 5.55
N GLY A 44 4.71 -1.62 6.84
CA GLY A 44 3.42 -1.99 7.41
C GLY A 44 3.03 -3.47 7.30
N TYR A 45 3.94 -4.35 6.86
CA TYR A 45 3.65 -5.79 6.70
C TYR A 45 3.75 -6.61 7.99
N ASP A 46 4.24 -6.02 9.08
CA ASP A 46 4.50 -6.76 10.33
C ASP A 46 3.23 -7.33 10.96
N VAL A 47 2.13 -6.57 10.94
CA VAL A 47 0.84 -7.01 11.45
C VAL A 47 0.28 -8.15 10.61
N SER A 48 0.24 -7.99 9.29
CA SER A 48 -0.26 -9.04 8.39
C SER A 48 0.54 -10.34 8.55
N ARG A 49 1.88 -10.26 8.58
CA ARG A 49 2.73 -11.44 8.85
C ARG A 49 2.43 -12.11 10.19
N LYS A 50 2.10 -11.34 11.23
CA LYS A 50 1.74 -11.89 12.53
C LYS A 50 0.37 -12.57 12.47
N ILE A 51 -0.62 -11.95 11.81
CA ILE A 51 -1.94 -12.53 11.56
C ILE A 51 -1.80 -13.85 10.80
N ASP A 52 -1.03 -13.87 9.71
CA ASP A 52 -0.79 -15.07 8.89
C ASP A 52 -0.22 -16.22 9.72
N LYS A 53 0.77 -15.94 10.57
CA LYS A 53 1.34 -16.94 11.49
C LYS A 53 0.30 -17.49 12.47
N ILE A 54 -0.57 -16.64 13.02
CA ILE A 54 -1.64 -17.07 13.94
C ILE A 54 -2.65 -17.94 13.19
N VAL A 55 -3.06 -17.52 12.00
CA VAL A 55 -3.97 -18.26 11.11
C VAL A 55 -3.42 -19.64 10.80
N GLU A 56 -2.14 -19.76 10.43
CA GLU A 56 -1.46 -21.03 10.17
C GLU A 56 -1.39 -21.91 11.41
N GLN A 57 -0.96 -21.35 12.55
CA GLN A 57 -0.84 -22.06 13.83
C GLN A 57 -2.17 -22.67 14.27
N HIS A 58 -3.25 -21.93 14.09
CA HIS A 58 -4.60 -22.36 14.49
C HIS A 58 -5.40 -23.00 13.35
N LYS A 59 -4.81 -23.17 12.15
CA LYS A 59 -5.45 -23.75 10.96
C LYS A 59 -6.80 -23.10 10.65
N LEU A 60 -6.88 -21.78 10.81
CA LEU A 60 -8.12 -21.03 10.59
C LEU A 60 -8.46 -21.00 9.10
N LYS A 61 -9.76 -21.08 8.80
CA LYS A 61 -10.23 -20.93 7.42
C LYS A 61 -10.04 -19.49 6.96
N VAL A 62 -9.29 -19.30 5.88
CA VAL A 62 -9.09 -17.99 5.26
C VAL A 62 -9.98 -17.86 4.05
N VAL A 63 -10.72 -16.75 3.96
CA VAL A 63 -11.42 -16.35 2.75
C VAL A 63 -10.49 -15.41 1.98
N LYS A 64 -10.08 -15.81 0.78
CA LYS A 64 -9.32 -14.93 -0.11
C LYS A 64 -10.27 -13.86 -0.65
N THR A 65 -9.97 -12.60 -0.35
CA THR A 65 -10.73 -11.42 -0.81
C THR A 65 -10.02 -10.66 -1.93
N GLY A 66 -8.83 -11.11 -2.33
CA GLY A 66 -8.08 -10.52 -3.44
C GLY A 66 -8.57 -11.03 -4.80
N ILE A 67 -8.25 -10.29 -5.85
CA ILE A 67 -8.48 -10.71 -7.23
C ILE A 67 -7.26 -11.43 -7.79
N GLU A 68 -7.51 -12.41 -8.65
CA GLU A 68 -6.45 -13.02 -9.44
C GLU A 68 -6.19 -12.15 -10.67
N LEU A 69 -4.94 -11.73 -10.85
CA LEU A 69 -4.50 -11.01 -12.03
C LEU A 69 -3.95 -12.03 -13.01
N THR A 70 -4.79 -12.47 -13.94
CA THR A 70 -4.38 -13.39 -15.01
C THR A 70 -3.39 -12.69 -15.94
N MET A 71 -2.26 -13.34 -16.20
CA MET A 71 -1.23 -12.87 -17.11
C MET A 71 -1.06 -13.90 -18.23
N ASP A 72 -1.55 -13.58 -19.42
CA ASP A 72 -1.56 -14.52 -20.55
C ASP A 72 -0.14 -14.81 -21.06
N ASP A 73 0.74 -13.81 -21.07
CA ASP A 73 2.14 -13.94 -21.45
C ASP A 73 3.06 -13.13 -20.51
N PRO A 74 3.48 -13.73 -19.37
CA PRO A 74 4.37 -13.08 -18.41
C PRO A 74 5.73 -12.68 -19.00
N SER A 75 6.22 -13.44 -19.99
CA SER A 75 7.52 -13.16 -20.62
C SER A 75 7.45 -11.92 -21.51
N LYS A 76 6.35 -11.77 -22.27
CA LYS A 76 6.08 -10.56 -23.04
C LYS A 76 5.84 -9.37 -22.13
N LEU A 77 5.06 -9.52 -21.06
CA LEU A 77 4.83 -8.45 -20.09
C LEU A 77 6.15 -7.91 -19.51
N LEU A 78 7.09 -8.80 -19.16
CA LEU A 78 8.41 -8.40 -18.67
C LEU A 78 9.22 -7.65 -19.75
N LYS A 79 9.16 -8.09 -21.01
CA LYS A 79 9.82 -7.39 -22.14
C LYS A 79 9.21 -6.01 -22.35
N ASP A 80 7.89 -5.89 -22.26
CA ASP A 80 7.16 -4.64 -22.43
C ASP A 80 7.46 -3.68 -21.26
N PHE A 81 7.49 -4.18 -20.03
CA PHE A 81 7.93 -3.42 -18.86
C PHE A 81 9.35 -2.86 -19.05
N LYS A 82 10.31 -3.68 -19.51
CA LYS A 82 11.70 -3.26 -19.76
C LYS A 82 11.80 -2.17 -20.82
N LYS A 83 10.93 -2.18 -21.83
CA LYS A 83 10.90 -1.16 -22.90
C LYS A 83 10.07 0.07 -22.53
N SER A 84 9.16 -0.05 -21.57
CA SER A 84 8.20 1.00 -21.23
C SER A 84 8.88 2.22 -20.61
N GLN A 85 8.50 3.38 -21.11
CA GLN A 85 8.75 4.65 -20.42
C GLN A 85 7.75 4.75 -19.26
N LEU A 86 8.27 4.85 -18.05
CA LEU A 86 7.47 5.04 -16.84
C LEU A 86 7.77 6.39 -16.24
N ALA A 87 6.82 6.91 -15.45
CA ALA A 87 7.01 8.13 -14.67
C ALA A 87 7.96 7.91 -13.46
N ASP A 88 9.00 7.10 -13.62
CA ASP A 88 9.93 6.67 -12.56
C ASP A 88 10.66 7.85 -11.93
N ALA A 89 10.97 8.89 -12.72
CA ALA A 89 11.64 10.09 -12.23
C ALA A 89 10.75 10.90 -11.27
N GLN A 90 9.43 10.91 -11.48
CA GLN A 90 8.49 11.60 -10.60
C GLN A 90 8.34 10.86 -9.27
N CYS A 91 8.14 9.53 -9.33
CA CYS A 91 8.17 8.66 -8.15
C CYS A 91 9.47 8.86 -7.36
N PHE A 92 10.63 8.83 -8.03
CA PHE A 92 11.93 9.04 -7.39
C PHE A 92 12.04 10.41 -6.73
N SER A 93 11.65 11.49 -7.42
CA SER A 93 11.64 12.86 -6.87
C SER A 93 10.82 12.96 -5.58
N LYS A 94 9.64 12.33 -5.55
CA LYS A 94 8.73 12.31 -4.39
C LYS A 94 9.32 11.51 -3.24
N THR A 95 9.98 10.38 -3.53
CA THR A 95 10.72 9.62 -2.52
C THR A 95 11.83 10.46 -1.88
N LEU A 96 12.63 11.19 -2.67
CA LEU A 96 13.67 12.06 -2.10
C LEU A 96 13.04 13.13 -1.20
N ALA A 97 11.96 13.78 -1.65
CA ALA A 97 11.28 14.82 -0.88
C ALA A 97 10.73 14.29 0.46
N ARG A 98 10.16 13.07 0.44
CA ARG A 98 9.64 12.40 1.64
C ARG A 98 10.75 12.13 2.65
N LEU A 99 11.91 11.64 2.20
CA LEU A 99 13.05 11.33 3.07
C LEU A 99 13.78 12.58 3.58
N GLU A 100 13.72 13.69 2.84
CA GLU A 100 14.31 14.98 3.24
C GLU A 100 13.50 15.68 4.32
N GLY A 101 12.17 15.67 4.23
CA GLY A 101 11.33 16.58 5.02
C GLY A 101 10.35 15.93 5.99
N ASP A 102 10.11 14.61 5.92
CA ASP A 102 8.87 14.08 6.50
C ASP A 102 9.04 12.77 7.29
N ILE A 103 10.25 12.23 7.45
CA ILE A 103 10.49 11.05 8.30
C ILE A 103 9.97 11.23 9.73
N ASP A 104 10.15 12.40 10.34
CA ASP A 104 9.69 12.65 11.70
C ASP A 104 8.16 12.70 11.79
N ALA A 105 7.51 13.32 10.80
CA ALA A 105 6.06 13.25 10.69
C ALA A 105 5.59 11.80 10.49
N MET A 106 6.28 10.98 9.68
CA MET A 106 5.95 9.55 9.54
C MET A 106 6.01 8.80 10.88
N ARG A 107 6.96 9.14 11.76
CA ARG A 107 7.03 8.57 13.11
C ARG A 107 5.85 9.00 13.98
N VAL A 108 5.44 10.26 13.92
CA VAL A 108 4.24 10.73 14.62
C VAL A 108 3.02 9.94 14.15
N ARG A 109 2.86 9.74 12.84
CA ARG A 109 1.78 8.94 12.25
C ARG A 109 1.81 7.48 12.73
N ALA A 110 2.99 6.85 12.69
CA ALA A 110 3.17 5.47 13.13
C ALA A 110 2.85 5.29 14.63
N ASN A 111 3.21 6.26 15.47
CA ASN A 111 2.89 6.24 16.90
C ASN A 111 1.41 6.46 17.17
N ALA A 112 0.75 7.36 16.43
CA ALA A 112 -0.70 7.54 16.50
C ALA A 112 -1.42 6.23 16.14
N TRP A 113 -0.99 5.58 15.06
CA TRP A 113 -1.47 4.25 14.66
C TRP A 113 -1.25 3.19 15.76
N ALA A 114 -0.04 3.10 16.31
CA ALA A 114 0.30 2.09 17.32
C ALA A 114 -0.48 2.26 18.64
N LYS A 115 -0.90 3.50 18.96
CA LYS A 115 -1.68 3.82 20.16
C LYS A 115 -3.20 3.80 19.93
N GLY A 116 -3.65 3.67 18.68
CA GLY A 116 -5.07 3.80 18.34
C GLY A 116 -5.60 5.23 18.46
N ASP A 117 -4.77 6.25 18.26
CA ASP A 117 -5.20 7.66 18.28
C ASP A 117 -5.94 8.00 16.97
N LEU A 118 -7.24 7.65 16.91
CA LEU A 118 -8.10 7.86 15.74
C LEU A 118 -8.25 9.33 15.36
N GLN A 119 -8.35 10.24 16.34
CA GLN A 119 -8.45 11.67 16.08
C GLN A 119 -7.16 12.23 15.47
N GLY A 120 -6.01 11.80 15.99
CA GLY A 120 -4.71 12.11 15.42
C GLY A 120 -4.66 11.60 13.98
N ILE A 121 -4.99 10.32 13.79
CA ILE A 121 -5.00 9.61 12.51
C ILE A 121 -5.82 10.29 11.42
N GLN A 122 -7.05 10.73 11.73
CA GLN A 122 -7.95 11.38 10.77
C GLN A 122 -7.44 12.75 10.30
N LYS A 123 -6.62 13.42 11.11
CA LYS A 123 -6.02 14.73 10.79
C LYS A 123 -4.71 14.60 10.03
N LEU A 124 -4.17 13.38 9.86
CA LEU A 124 -2.92 13.16 9.16
C LEU A 124 -3.13 13.22 7.65
N ASP A 125 -2.36 14.09 7.01
CA ASP A 125 -2.17 14.00 5.56
C ASP A 125 -1.25 12.81 5.23
N TYR A 126 -1.78 11.87 4.46
CA TYR A 126 -1.04 10.74 3.92
C TYR A 126 -0.43 11.16 2.58
N ALA A 127 0.76 11.76 2.63
CA ALA A 127 1.36 12.29 1.40
C ALA A 127 1.53 11.23 0.30
N ASP A 128 1.44 11.74 -0.93
CA ASP A 128 1.26 11.00 -2.19
C ASP A 128 2.42 10.08 -2.62
N GLN A 129 3.45 9.83 -1.82
CA GLN A 129 4.62 9.08 -2.30
C GLN A 129 4.25 7.63 -2.70
N GLU A 130 3.48 6.93 -1.87
CA GLU A 130 3.01 5.57 -2.18
C GLU A 130 2.03 5.60 -3.37
N SER A 131 1.18 6.62 -3.46
CA SER A 131 0.21 6.77 -4.56
C SER A 131 0.92 7.05 -5.88
N GLU A 132 1.92 7.93 -5.93
CA GLU A 132 2.67 8.29 -7.14
C GLU A 132 3.51 7.14 -7.70
N CYS A 133 4.27 6.43 -6.85
CA CYS A 133 5.03 5.28 -7.31
C CYS A 133 4.13 4.13 -7.79
N SER A 134 3.02 3.91 -7.08
CA SER A 134 2.01 2.92 -7.49
C SER A 134 1.28 3.35 -8.78
N ASN A 135 1.03 4.65 -8.96
CA ASN A 135 0.45 5.21 -10.17
C ASN A 135 1.40 5.08 -11.36
N ALA A 136 2.70 5.32 -11.18
CA ALA A 136 3.70 5.13 -12.25
C ALA A 136 3.67 3.70 -12.81
N MET A 137 3.55 2.70 -11.94
CA MET A 137 3.42 1.29 -12.36
C MET A 137 2.08 1.00 -13.03
N ARG A 138 0.96 1.41 -12.43
CA ARG A 138 -0.39 1.16 -12.97
C ARG A 138 -0.62 1.85 -14.32
N ASN A 139 -0.13 3.07 -14.46
CA ASN A 139 -0.34 3.89 -15.65
C ASN A 139 0.69 3.64 -16.74
N GLY A 140 1.69 2.79 -16.48
CA GLY A 140 2.66 2.35 -17.47
C GLY A 140 1.97 1.63 -18.63
N GLU A 141 2.49 1.82 -19.84
CA GLU A 141 1.93 1.23 -21.06
C GLU A 141 1.87 -0.31 -20.97
N PHE A 142 2.89 -0.93 -20.38
CA PHE A 142 2.94 -2.37 -20.14
C PHE A 142 1.76 -2.87 -19.29
N ALA A 143 1.23 -2.05 -18.37
CA ALA A 143 0.10 -2.40 -17.52
C ALA A 143 -1.24 -2.05 -18.17
N LYS A 144 -1.34 -0.91 -18.85
CA LYS A 144 -2.54 -0.49 -19.59
C LYS A 144 -2.93 -1.46 -20.69
N ASN A 145 -1.94 -2.10 -21.32
CA ASN A 145 -2.18 -3.08 -22.38
C ASN A 145 -2.59 -4.46 -21.85
N GLN A 146 -2.64 -4.66 -20.53
CA GLN A 146 -3.11 -5.91 -19.93
C GLN A 146 -4.58 -5.78 -19.52
N PRO A 147 -5.50 -6.54 -20.16
CA PRO A 147 -6.92 -6.55 -19.77
C PRO A 147 -7.11 -6.91 -18.29
N GLY A 148 -6.31 -7.87 -17.78
CA GLY A 148 -6.36 -8.31 -16.40
C GLY A 148 -6.04 -7.22 -15.37
N PHE A 149 -5.33 -6.16 -15.77
CA PHE A 149 -4.91 -5.06 -14.88
C PHE A 149 -5.83 -3.84 -14.96
N GLN A 150 -6.89 -3.89 -15.77
CA GLN A 150 -7.89 -2.83 -15.82
C GLN A 150 -8.83 -2.91 -14.61
N HIS A 151 -9.22 -1.74 -14.10
CA HIS A 151 -10.17 -1.57 -12.99
C HIS A 151 -9.84 -2.41 -11.74
N VAL A 152 -8.53 -2.57 -11.44
CA VAL A 152 -8.07 -3.43 -10.35
C VAL A 152 -8.60 -2.97 -8.99
N LYS A 153 -8.64 -1.66 -8.74
CA LYS A 153 -9.12 -1.12 -7.45
C LYS A 153 -10.60 -1.42 -7.25
N GLU A 154 -11.40 -1.15 -8.26
CA GLU A 154 -12.85 -1.37 -8.27
C GLU A 154 -13.15 -2.86 -8.10
N ARG A 155 -12.48 -3.73 -8.88
CA ARG A 155 -12.64 -5.19 -8.77
C ARG A 155 -12.20 -5.74 -7.42
N MET A 156 -11.15 -5.18 -6.80
CA MET A 156 -10.74 -5.55 -5.44
C MET A 156 -11.79 -5.15 -4.40
N LEU A 157 -12.34 -3.93 -4.50
CA LEU A 157 -13.42 -3.47 -3.65
C LEU A 157 -14.66 -4.38 -3.78
N GLU A 158 -15.09 -4.67 -5.00
CA GLU A 158 -16.23 -5.55 -5.28
C GLU A 158 -16.02 -6.97 -4.73
N ALA A 159 -14.84 -7.56 -4.98
CA ALA A 159 -14.51 -8.90 -4.48
C ALA A 159 -14.50 -8.96 -2.95
N TRP A 160 -13.96 -7.93 -2.30
CA TRP A 160 -13.95 -7.83 -0.85
C TRP A 160 -15.37 -7.66 -0.30
N LEU A 161 -16.18 -6.77 -0.88
CA LEU A 161 -17.57 -6.55 -0.45
C LEU A 161 -18.39 -7.83 -0.57
N ALA A 162 -18.29 -8.54 -1.70
CA ALA A 162 -18.97 -9.82 -1.88
C ALA A 162 -18.57 -10.85 -0.81
N ALA A 163 -17.28 -10.91 -0.45
CA ALA A 163 -16.80 -11.78 0.62
C ALA A 163 -17.30 -11.33 2.00
N ALA A 164 -17.32 -10.03 2.28
CA ALA A 164 -17.80 -9.46 3.53
C ALA A 164 -19.31 -9.72 3.73
N GLU A 165 -20.13 -9.47 2.71
CA GLU A 165 -21.58 -9.73 2.76
C GLU A 165 -21.87 -11.23 2.97
N LYS A 166 -21.11 -12.11 2.30
CA LYS A 166 -21.21 -13.56 2.53
C LYS A 166 -20.81 -13.94 3.96
N ALA A 167 -19.77 -13.34 4.52
CA ALA A 167 -19.34 -13.61 5.89
C ALA A 167 -20.38 -13.14 6.91
N LEU A 168 -20.94 -11.94 6.73
CA LEU A 168 -22.00 -11.38 7.56
C LEU A 168 -23.27 -12.24 7.55
N ALA A 169 -23.62 -12.82 6.41
CA ALA A 169 -24.81 -13.67 6.29
C ALA A 169 -24.65 -15.07 6.92
N ASN A 170 -23.42 -15.61 6.97
CA ASN A 170 -23.20 -17.02 7.30
C ASN A 170 -22.48 -17.27 8.63
N ASN A 171 -21.90 -16.24 9.26
CA ASN A 171 -21.10 -16.38 10.47
C ASN A 171 -21.62 -15.47 11.57
N THR A 172 -21.58 -15.92 12.82
CA THR A 172 -21.85 -15.08 14.00
C THR A 172 -20.81 -13.97 14.16
N SER A 173 -19.55 -14.28 13.84
CA SER A 173 -18.44 -13.33 13.90
C SER A 173 -17.41 -13.67 12.83
N SER A 174 -16.82 -12.65 12.22
CA SER A 174 -15.68 -12.79 11.29
C SER A 174 -14.65 -11.72 11.60
N PHE A 175 -13.37 -12.02 11.37
CA PHE A 175 -12.28 -11.07 11.50
C PHE A 175 -11.73 -10.73 10.11
N ALA A 176 -11.54 -9.43 9.85
CA ALA A 176 -10.91 -8.93 8.65
C ALA A 176 -9.97 -7.77 9.00
N SER A 177 -8.89 -7.62 8.22
CA SER A 177 -7.96 -6.51 8.35
C SER A 177 -7.84 -5.77 7.02
N LEU A 178 -7.92 -4.45 7.06
CA LEU A 178 -7.72 -3.54 5.92
C LEU A 178 -6.64 -2.51 6.27
N ARG A 179 -6.08 -1.83 5.27
CA ARG A 179 -5.22 -0.68 5.54
C ARG A 179 -6.08 0.45 6.10
N LEU A 180 -5.50 1.23 7.00
CA LEU A 180 -6.21 2.35 7.61
C LEU A 180 -6.71 3.37 6.59
N ALA A 181 -5.93 3.65 5.54
CA ALA A 181 -6.36 4.51 4.44
C ALA A 181 -7.60 3.97 3.71
N ASP A 182 -7.74 2.64 3.59
CA ASP A 182 -8.89 1.99 2.96
C ASP A 182 -10.14 2.02 3.86
N ILE A 183 -9.94 1.99 5.19
CA ILE A 183 -11.00 2.10 6.22
C ILE A 183 -11.57 3.52 6.25
N LEU A 184 -10.69 4.53 6.19
CA LEU A 184 -11.03 5.94 6.31
C LEU A 184 -11.43 6.60 4.98
N ASP A 185 -11.29 5.90 3.86
CA ASP A 185 -11.68 6.41 2.55
C ASP A 185 -13.21 6.66 2.52
N PRO A 186 -13.68 7.90 2.29
CA PRO A 186 -15.11 8.22 2.24
C PRO A 186 -15.86 7.51 1.10
N HIS A 187 -15.14 6.91 0.15
CA HIS A 187 -15.68 6.10 -0.94
C HIS A 187 -15.17 4.63 -0.88
N GLY A 188 -14.55 4.23 0.23
CA GLY A 188 -13.92 2.92 0.39
C GLY A 188 -14.86 1.81 0.87
N TYR A 189 -14.27 0.83 1.54
CA TYR A 189 -14.91 -0.43 1.92
C TYR A 189 -16.05 -0.23 2.94
N LEU A 190 -15.79 0.53 4.02
CA LEU A 190 -16.80 0.76 5.06
C LEU A 190 -17.93 1.68 4.59
N ALA A 191 -17.60 2.72 3.81
CA ALA A 191 -18.61 3.60 3.20
C ALA A 191 -19.55 2.81 2.27
N SER A 192 -19.00 1.87 1.48
CA SER A 192 -19.77 1.00 0.61
C SER A 192 -20.71 0.06 1.39
N LEU A 193 -20.28 -0.48 2.53
CA LEU A 193 -21.16 -1.26 3.41
C LEU A 193 -22.30 -0.41 3.99
N LYS A 194 -22.02 0.81 4.44
CA LYS A 194 -23.09 1.70 4.93
C LYS A 194 -24.11 2.04 3.85
N ALA A 195 -23.65 2.33 2.63
CA ALA A 195 -24.52 2.63 1.50
C ALA A 195 -25.47 1.44 1.17
N LYS A 196 -25.07 0.22 1.51
CA LYS A 196 -25.87 -1.01 1.41
C LYS A 196 -26.79 -1.25 2.63
N GLY A 197 -26.77 -0.38 3.63
CA GLY A 197 -27.62 -0.46 4.83
C GLY A 197 -27.00 -1.21 6.02
N TYR A 198 -25.72 -1.59 5.96
CA TYR A 198 -25.03 -2.19 7.10
C TYR A 198 -24.71 -1.13 8.16
N ARG A 199 -24.89 -1.49 9.43
CA ARG A 199 -24.43 -0.67 10.56
C ARG A 199 -22.91 -0.80 10.68
N VAL A 200 -22.21 0.33 10.69
CA VAL A 200 -20.78 0.43 10.94
C VAL A 200 -20.59 1.23 12.22
N GLU A 201 -19.98 0.62 13.22
CA GLU A 201 -19.67 1.24 14.52
C GLU A 201 -18.17 1.53 14.56
N ASP A 202 -17.78 2.74 14.97
CA ASP A 202 -16.38 3.06 15.26
C ASP A 202 -15.90 2.30 16.51
N PRO A 203 -14.59 2.01 16.66
CA PRO A 203 -14.01 1.49 17.91
C PRO A 203 -14.48 2.18 19.19
N ASP A 204 -14.76 3.49 19.16
CA ASP A 204 -15.24 4.25 20.32
C ASP A 204 -16.78 4.20 20.50
N GLY A 205 -17.50 3.48 19.64
CA GLY A 205 -18.96 3.27 19.70
C GLY A 205 -19.80 4.34 19.00
N GLU A 206 -19.16 5.35 18.40
CA GLU A 206 -19.84 6.40 17.63
C GLU A 206 -20.04 5.97 16.16
N PRO A 207 -21.20 6.22 15.53
CA PRO A 207 -21.39 5.93 14.12
C PRO A 207 -20.66 6.96 13.23
N TYR A 208 -19.95 6.50 12.21
CA TYR A 208 -19.40 7.34 11.14
C TYR A 208 -20.50 7.95 10.25
#